data_AF-J3A867-F1
#
_entry.id   AF-J3A867-F1
#
_cell.length_a   1.000
_cell.length_b   1.000
_cell.length_c   1.000
_cell.angle_alpha   90.00
_cell.angle_beta   90.00
_cell.angle_gamma   90.00
#
_symmetry.space_group_name_H-M   'P 1'
#
loop_
_entity.id
_entity.type
_entity.pdbx_description
1 polymer ?
#
loop_
_entity_poly.entity_id
_entity_poly.type
_entity_poly.pdbx_seq_one_letter_code
_entity_poly.pdbx_strand_id
1 'polypeptide(L)'
;MVELELLGANGDTIVMTDEDGERYSIVVDDALRAAVRRDRGAIVSPSTTTAETPAPLRPRQLQAYMRAGATAAEVAISTGMDVEHVRRFEGPVLAERQWAVSQAQSCRIGWEKDSPLLGELVVDRLATRGVNPSSLEWDALREGRDP
;
A
#
# COMPACT_ATOMS: atom_id res chain seq x y z
N MET A 1 -15.37 25.57 -7.31
CA MET A 1 -14.76 24.23 -7.35
C MET A 1 -13.52 24.36 -6.49
N VAL A 2 -13.46 23.65 -5.37
CA VAL A 2 -12.26 23.66 -4.52
C VAL A 2 -11.32 22.61 -5.08
N GLU A 3 -10.10 23.01 -5.39
CA GLU A 3 -9.04 22.08 -5.81
C GLU A 3 -8.35 21.56 -4.56
N LEU A 4 -8.21 20.25 -4.46
CA LEU A 4 -7.68 19.58 -3.29
C LEU A 4 -6.49 18.72 -3.71
N GLU A 5 -5.34 18.93 -3.08
CA GLU A 5 -4.14 18.13 -3.28
C GLU A 5 -4.13 16.93 -2.32
N LEU A 6 -3.76 15.76 -2.84
CA LEU A 6 -3.68 14.52 -2.07
C LEU A 6 -2.42 14.53 -1.19
N LEU A 7 -2.59 14.53 0.13
CA LEU A 7 -1.50 14.42 1.09
C LEU A 7 -1.10 12.96 1.38
N GLY A 8 -2.06 12.04 1.35
CA GLY A 8 -1.80 10.61 1.59
C GLY A 8 -3.05 9.80 1.94
N ALA A 9 -2.87 8.50 2.13
CA ALA A 9 -3.92 7.58 2.55
C ALA A 9 -3.50 6.80 3.80
N ASN A 10 -4.41 6.68 4.76
CA ASN A 10 -4.24 5.92 6.00
C ASN A 10 -5.39 4.90 6.11
N GLY A 11 -5.14 3.66 5.71
CA GLY A 11 -6.17 2.62 5.64
C GLY A 11 -7.30 3.04 4.71
N ASP A 12 -8.53 3.10 5.23
CA ASP A 12 -9.73 3.50 4.49
C ASP A 12 -9.97 5.02 4.49
N THR A 13 -8.97 5.85 4.81
CA THR A 13 -9.13 7.32 4.83
C THR A 13 -8.10 7.99 3.94
N ILE A 14 -8.57 8.91 3.09
CA ILE A 14 -7.74 9.77 2.25
C ILE A 14 -7.67 11.14 2.91
N VAL A 15 -6.45 11.68 3.05
CA VAL A 15 -6.19 13.03 3.57
C VAL A 15 -5.80 13.93 2.41
N MET A 16 -6.44 15.08 2.33
CA MET A 16 -6.26 16.08 1.27
C MET A 16 -6.05 17.45 1.90
N THR A 17 -5.44 18.37 1.16
CA THR A 17 -5.29 19.77 1.55
C THR A 17 -5.85 20.69 0.48
N ASP A 18 -6.39 21.83 0.86
CA ASP A 18 -6.65 22.93 -0.07
C ASP A 18 -5.43 23.88 -0.18
N GLU A 19 -5.58 24.93 -0.99
CA GLU A 19 -4.59 25.99 -1.20
C GLU A 19 -4.29 26.80 0.07
N ASP A 20 -5.22 26.86 1.02
CA ASP A 20 -5.07 27.55 2.30
C ASP A 20 -4.40 26.67 3.37
N GLY A 21 -4.12 25.40 3.05
CA GLY A 21 -3.47 24.43 3.93
C GLY A 21 -4.43 23.73 4.90
N GLU A 22 -5.74 23.88 4.71
CA GLU A 22 -6.75 23.21 5.52
C GLU A 22 -6.85 21.74 5.12
N ARG A 23 -6.84 20.85 6.12
CA ARG A 23 -6.84 19.41 5.88
C ARG A 23 -8.24 18.84 5.88
N TYR A 24 -8.56 18.10 4.83
CA TYR A 24 -9.81 17.37 4.67
C TYR A 24 -9.53 15.88 4.73
N SER A 25 -10.44 15.12 5.35
CA SER A 25 -10.38 13.66 5.35
C SER A 25 -11.67 13.08 4.81
N ILE A 26 -11.57 12.13 3.88
CA ILE A 26 -12.71 11.38 3.36
C ILE A 26 -12.50 9.89 3.58
N VAL A 27 -13.56 9.20 4.01
CA VAL A 27 -13.57 7.74 4.11
C VAL A 27 -13.78 7.14 2.72
N VAL A 28 -13.00 6.13 2.38
CA VAL A 28 -13.10 5.37 1.14
C VAL A 28 -14.27 4.39 1.26
N ASP A 29 -15.48 4.92 1.09
CA ASP A 29 -16.70 4.14 1.05
C ASP A 29 -17.05 3.65 -0.37
N ASP A 30 -18.09 2.82 -0.47
CA ASP A 30 -18.51 2.28 -1.76
C ASP A 30 -19.05 3.37 -2.71
N ALA A 31 -19.56 4.49 -2.17
CA ALA A 31 -20.02 5.61 -2.97
C ALA A 31 -18.85 6.35 -3.64
N LEU A 32 -17.77 6.61 -2.90
CA LEU A 32 -16.53 7.20 -3.42
C LEU A 32 -15.89 6.26 -4.46
N ARG A 33 -15.81 4.96 -4.15
CA ARG A 33 -15.31 3.95 -5.10
C ARG A 33 -16.14 3.90 -6.39
N ALA A 34 -17.47 4.00 -6.27
CA ALA A 34 -18.37 4.02 -7.43
C ALA A 34 -18.23 5.30 -8.27
N ALA A 35 -18.07 6.47 -7.63
CA ALA A 35 -17.87 7.75 -8.30
C ALA A 35 -16.58 7.75 -9.14
N VAL A 36 -15.46 7.27 -8.59
CA VAL A 36 -14.17 7.16 -9.29
C VAL A 36 -14.25 6.16 -10.48
N ARG A 37 -14.95 5.04 -10.31
CA ARG A 37 -15.17 4.06 -11.41
C ARG A 37 -15.99 4.66 -12.55
N ARG A 38 -17.03 5.44 -12.24
CA ARG A 38 -17.92 6.05 -13.23
C ARG A 38 -17.18 7.05 -14.12
N ASP A 39 -16.24 7.81 -13.54
CA ASP A 39 -15.46 8.80 -14.27
C ASP A 39 -14.46 8.15 -15.25
N ARG A 40 -13.86 7.00 -14.88
CA ARG A 40 -13.06 6.18 -15.81
C ARG A 40 -13.89 5.50 -16.90
N GLY A 41 -15.13 5.10 -16.58
CA GLY A 41 -16.05 4.47 -17.54
C GLY A 41 -16.54 5.44 -18.63
N ALA A 42 -16.52 6.74 -18.39
CA ALA A 42 -16.94 7.76 -19.37
C ALA A 42 -15.91 8.02 -20.48
N ILE A 43 -14.64 7.59 -20.30
CA ILE A 43 -13.56 7.79 -21.28
C ILE A 43 -13.50 6.66 -22.32
N VAL A 44 -14.23 5.56 -22.11
CA VAL A 44 -14.23 4.41 -23.03
C VAL A 44 -15.58 4.29 -23.72
N SER A 45 -15.70 4.93 -24.89
CA SER A 45 -16.79 4.65 -25.83
C SER A 45 -16.73 3.19 -26.32
N PRO A 46 -17.87 2.53 -26.54
CA PRO A 46 -17.93 1.09 -26.71
C PRO A 46 -17.59 0.72 -28.17
N SER A 47 -16.46 0.06 -28.36
CA SER A 47 -16.21 -0.70 -29.59
C SER A 47 -16.42 -2.17 -29.28
N THR A 48 -17.42 -2.74 -29.94
CA THR A 48 -17.70 -4.18 -29.98
C THR A 48 -16.48 -4.94 -30.47
N THR A 49 -15.74 -5.51 -29.53
CA THR A 49 -14.83 -6.63 -29.77
C THR A 49 -15.11 -7.62 -28.65
N THR A 50 -15.41 -8.85 -29.03
CA THR A 50 -15.48 -10.03 -28.17
C THR A 50 -14.57 -9.85 -26.96
N ALA A 51 -15.14 -9.80 -25.76
CA ALA A 51 -14.38 -9.66 -24.53
C ALA A 51 -13.46 -10.87 -24.40
N GLU A 52 -12.23 -10.76 -24.91
CA GLU A 52 -11.13 -11.58 -24.47
C GLU A 52 -11.00 -11.29 -22.98
N THR A 53 -11.53 -12.19 -22.15
CA THR A 53 -11.19 -12.21 -20.73
C THR A 53 -9.66 -12.17 -20.67
N PRO A 54 -9.04 -11.12 -20.11
CA PRO A 54 -7.60 -11.06 -20.02
C PRO A 54 -7.13 -12.34 -19.32
N ALA A 55 -6.13 -13.01 -19.91
CA ALA A 55 -5.62 -14.25 -19.35
C ALA A 55 -5.30 -14.05 -17.86
N PRO A 56 -5.65 -15.01 -16.98
CA PRO A 56 -5.43 -14.85 -15.55
C PRO A 56 -3.96 -14.55 -15.30
N LEU A 57 -3.70 -13.55 -14.44
CA LEU A 57 -2.34 -13.12 -14.14
C LEU A 57 -1.51 -14.28 -13.59
N ARG A 58 -0.23 -14.30 -13.92
CA ARG A 58 0.68 -15.31 -13.40
C ARG A 58 0.93 -15.07 -11.90
N PRO A 59 1.22 -16.11 -11.10
CA PRO A 59 1.54 -15.97 -9.68
C PRO A 59 2.57 -14.89 -9.38
N ARG A 60 3.63 -14.80 -10.21
CA ARG A 60 4.68 -13.79 -10.07
C ARG A 60 4.16 -12.35 -10.17
N GLN A 61 3.14 -12.10 -10.99
CA GLN A 61 2.54 -10.76 -11.15
C GLN A 61 1.67 -10.43 -9.93
N LEU A 62 0.85 -11.38 -9.46
CA LEU A 62 0.08 -11.22 -8.22
C LEU A 62 1.00 -10.89 -7.03
N GLN A 63 2.10 -11.63 -6.90
CA GLN A 63 3.10 -11.38 -5.87
C GLN A 63 3.78 -10.02 -6.03
N ALA A 64 3.96 -9.51 -7.25
CA ALA A 64 4.54 -8.19 -7.48
C ALA A 64 3.62 -7.08 -6.95
N TYR A 65 2.31 -7.16 -7.18
CA TYR A 65 1.36 -6.22 -6.59
C TYR A 65 1.39 -6.28 -5.05
N MET A 66 1.45 -7.48 -4.47
CA MET A 66 1.50 -7.64 -3.02
C MET A 66 2.82 -7.17 -2.40
N ARG A 67 3.94 -7.27 -3.12
CA ARG A 67 5.21 -6.66 -2.70
C ARG A 67 5.16 -5.14 -2.76
N ALA A 68 4.40 -4.57 -3.69
CA ALA A 68 4.17 -3.13 -3.76
C ALA A 68 3.14 -2.63 -2.71
N GLY A 69 2.64 -3.51 -1.84
CA GLY A 69 1.81 -3.15 -0.70
C GLY A 69 0.33 -3.46 -0.85
N ALA A 70 -0.12 -3.90 -2.02
CA ALA A 70 -1.51 -4.28 -2.20
C ALA A 70 -1.85 -5.54 -1.38
N THR A 71 -3.00 -5.53 -0.73
CA THR A 71 -3.58 -6.73 -0.12
C THR A 71 -4.12 -7.68 -1.18
N ALA A 72 -4.28 -8.97 -0.85
CA ALA A 72 -4.90 -9.93 -1.77
C ALA A 72 -6.31 -9.48 -2.25
N ALA A 73 -7.06 -8.79 -1.39
CA ALA A 73 -8.37 -8.23 -1.72
C ALA A 73 -8.26 -7.09 -2.75
N GLU A 74 -7.33 -6.15 -2.58
CA GLU A 74 -7.11 -5.05 -3.54
C GLU A 74 -6.59 -5.57 -4.89
N VAL A 75 -5.73 -6.58 -4.87
CA VAL A 75 -5.28 -7.25 -6.10
C VAL A 75 -6.45 -7.95 -6.79
N ALA A 76 -7.30 -8.67 -6.06
CA ALA A 76 -8.49 -9.29 -6.61
C ALA A 76 -9.44 -8.26 -7.25
N ILE A 77 -9.71 -7.15 -6.54
CA ILE A 77 -10.57 -6.07 -7.02
C ILE A 77 -10.00 -5.40 -8.29
N SER A 78 -8.69 -5.13 -8.32
CA SER A 78 -8.05 -4.44 -9.45
C SER A 78 -7.88 -5.32 -10.68
N THR A 79 -7.77 -6.64 -10.50
CA THR A 79 -7.54 -7.61 -11.59
C THR A 79 -8.81 -8.35 -12.01
N GLY A 80 -9.90 -8.23 -11.25
CA GLY A 80 -11.14 -8.97 -11.48
C GLY A 80 -11.03 -10.47 -11.16
N MET A 81 -9.99 -10.89 -10.44
CA MET A 81 -9.77 -12.28 -10.04
C MET A 81 -10.51 -12.60 -8.75
N ASP A 82 -10.78 -13.88 -8.52
CA ASP A 82 -11.33 -14.36 -7.26
C ASP A 82 -10.33 -14.17 -6.10
N VAL A 83 -10.81 -13.64 -4.97
CA VAL A 83 -9.94 -13.31 -3.82
C VAL A 83 -9.32 -14.55 -3.18
N GLU A 84 -10.04 -15.68 -3.14
CA GLU A 84 -9.51 -16.94 -2.61
C GLU A 84 -8.39 -17.49 -3.49
N HIS A 85 -8.49 -17.30 -4.81
CA HIS A 85 -7.40 -17.61 -5.71
C HIS A 85 -6.15 -16.77 -5.43
N VAL A 86 -6.30 -15.45 -5.26
CA VAL A 86 -5.16 -14.53 -5.02
C VAL A 86 -4.51 -14.80 -3.66
N ARG A 87 -5.29 -15.03 -2.60
CA ARG A 87 -4.81 -15.31 -1.22
C ARG A 87 -3.82 -16.47 -1.14
N ARG A 88 -3.92 -17.48 -2.02
CA ARG A 88 -2.96 -18.60 -2.08
C ARG A 88 -1.52 -18.17 -2.32
N PHE A 89 -1.31 -16.99 -2.90
CA PHE A 89 0.02 -16.46 -3.23
C PHE A 89 0.53 -15.43 -2.21
N GLU A 90 -0.27 -15.10 -1.18
CA GLU A 90 0.01 -14.04 -0.20
C GLU A 90 1.07 -14.47 0.83
N GLY A 91 0.95 -15.70 1.37
CA GLY A 91 1.83 -16.21 2.42
C GLY A 91 3.33 -16.02 2.13
N PRO A 92 3.85 -16.43 0.95
CA PRO A 92 5.25 -16.21 0.60
C PRO A 92 5.67 -14.72 0.58
N VAL A 93 4.78 -13.81 0.17
CA VAL A 93 5.08 -12.37 0.09
C VAL A 93 5.10 -11.74 1.47
N LEU A 94 4.17 -12.12 2.36
CA LEU A 94 4.19 -11.67 3.76
C LEU A 94 5.46 -12.12 4.47
N ALA A 95 5.90 -13.36 4.25
CA ALA A 95 7.17 -13.85 4.80
C ALA A 95 8.38 -13.07 4.27
N GLU A 96 8.42 -12.75 2.98
CA GLU A 96 9.46 -11.93 2.36
C GLU A 96 9.51 -10.52 2.99
N ARG A 97 8.36 -9.87 3.13
CA ARG A 97 8.23 -8.52 3.73
C ARG A 97 8.65 -8.52 5.19
N GLN A 98 8.19 -9.49 5.97
CA GLN A 98 8.58 -9.63 7.38
C GLN A 98 10.08 -9.86 7.53
N TRP A 99 10.67 -10.66 6.64
CA TRP A 99 12.12 -10.87 6.64
C TRP A 99 12.87 -9.57 6.32
N ALA A 100 12.44 -8.80 5.30
CA ALA A 100 13.03 -7.51 4.96
C ALA A 100 12.94 -6.50 6.11
N VAL A 101 11.78 -6.42 6.78
CA VAL A 101 11.59 -5.63 8.01
C VAL A 101 12.57 -6.05 9.10
N SER A 102 12.74 -7.36 9.30
CA SER A 102 13.66 -7.89 10.33
C SER A 102 15.11 -7.54 10.01
N GLN A 103 15.50 -7.61 8.74
CA GLN A 103 16.83 -7.16 8.29
C GLN A 103 17.02 -5.67 8.55
N ALA A 104 16.06 -4.83 8.12
CA ALA A 104 16.13 -3.38 8.31
C ALA A 104 16.26 -3.00 9.79
N GLN A 105 15.46 -3.59 10.67
CA GLN A 105 15.53 -3.33 12.11
C GLN A 105 16.89 -3.72 12.72
N SER A 106 17.54 -4.74 12.17
CA SER A 106 18.87 -5.20 12.60
C SER A 106 20.05 -4.41 12.03
N CYS A 107 19.81 -3.45 11.14
CA CYS A 107 20.88 -2.61 10.59
C CYS A 107 21.39 -1.62 11.65
N ARG A 108 22.72 -1.54 11.83
CA ARG A 108 23.35 -0.49 12.65
C ARG A 108 23.34 0.84 11.92
N ILE A 109 23.00 1.90 12.64
CA ILE A 109 23.00 3.28 12.14
C ILE A 109 24.18 4.03 12.74
N GLY A 110 25.29 4.05 12.01
CA GLY A 110 26.54 4.70 12.42
C GLY A 110 27.75 3.84 12.12
N TRP A 111 28.95 4.40 12.35
CA TRP A 111 30.22 3.74 12.06
C TRP A 111 30.90 3.17 13.31
N GLU A 112 30.42 3.54 14.49
CA GLU A 112 30.97 3.10 15.76
C GLU A 112 30.43 1.73 16.16
N LYS A 113 31.21 0.98 16.94
CA LYS A 113 30.83 -0.37 17.42
C LYS A 113 29.52 -0.35 18.22
N ASP A 114 29.29 0.73 18.95
CA ASP A 114 28.14 0.92 19.84
C ASP A 114 27.02 1.74 19.17
N SER A 115 27.09 1.90 17.83
CA SER A 115 26.01 2.54 17.07
C SER A 115 24.69 1.76 17.24
N PRO A 116 23.56 2.45 17.43
CA PRO A 116 22.28 1.80 17.69
C PRO A 116 21.77 1.03 16.48
N LEU A 117 20.93 0.02 16.72
CA LEU A 117 20.16 -0.62 15.66
C LEU A 117 19.04 0.30 15.19
N LEU A 118 18.65 0.21 13.92
CA LEU A 118 17.58 1.03 13.35
C LEU A 118 16.26 0.83 14.12
N GLY A 119 15.92 -0.41 14.45
CA GLY A 119 14.70 -0.73 15.20
C GLY A 119 14.66 -0.04 16.56
N GLU A 120 15.76 -0.12 17.33
CA GLU A 120 15.89 0.51 18.64
C GLU A 120 15.82 2.04 18.54
N LEU A 121 16.53 2.60 17.57
CA LEU A 121 16.58 4.05 17.33
C LEU A 121 15.20 4.61 16.97
N VAL A 122 14.41 3.91 16.16
CA VAL A 122 13.05 4.33 15.78
C VAL A 122 12.12 4.29 16.99
N VAL A 123 12.16 3.22 17.79
CA VAL A 123 11.35 3.09 19.01
C VAL A 123 11.63 4.24 19.98
N ASP A 124 12.90 4.50 20.29
CA ASP A 124 13.31 5.57 21.22
C ASP A 124 12.87 6.97 20.75
N ARG A 125 13.07 7.25 19.45
CA ARG A 125 12.68 8.52 18.84
C ARG A 125 11.16 8.74 18.83
N LEU A 126 10.36 7.69 18.65
CA LEU A 126 8.90 7.80 18.66
C LEU A 126 8.35 7.88 20.08
N ALA A 127 8.92 7.12 21.02
CA ALA A 127 8.57 7.19 22.44
C ALA A 127 8.81 8.58 23.02
N THR A 128 9.92 9.24 22.66
CA THR A 128 10.22 10.63 23.05
C THR A 128 9.15 11.63 22.56
N ARG A 129 8.38 11.27 21.53
CA ARG A 129 7.26 12.07 21.01
C ARG A 129 5.89 11.63 21.55
N GLY A 130 5.85 10.74 22.54
CA GLY A 130 4.62 10.25 23.16
C GLY A 130 3.90 9.15 22.38
N VAL A 131 4.52 8.57 21.35
CA VAL A 131 3.95 7.42 20.63
C VAL A 131 4.16 6.16 21.48
N ASN A 132 3.11 5.37 21.66
CA ASN A 132 3.20 4.10 22.36
C ASN A 132 4.02 3.08 21.54
N PRO A 133 5.12 2.53 22.07
CA PRO A 133 5.92 1.53 21.34
C PRO A 133 5.14 0.28 20.92
N SER A 134 4.11 -0.13 21.68
CA SER A 134 3.33 -1.32 21.35
C SER A 134 2.31 -1.10 20.22
N SER A 135 2.09 0.14 19.77
CA SER A 135 1.24 0.45 18.61
C SER A 135 2.03 0.59 17.31
N LEU A 136 3.34 0.29 17.31
CA LEU A 136 4.17 0.40 16.12
C LEU A 136 4.00 -0.84 15.24
N GLU A 137 3.66 -0.60 13.99
CA GLU A 137 3.63 -1.62 12.94
C GLU A 137 4.75 -1.34 11.94
N TRP A 138 5.38 -2.41 11.47
CA TRP A 138 6.46 -2.34 10.50
C TRP A 138 6.07 -3.13 9.27
N ASP A 139 6.44 -2.60 8.12
CA ASP A 139 6.20 -3.23 6.84
C ASP A 139 7.33 -2.91 5.87
N ALA A 140 7.44 -3.71 4.81
CA ALA A 140 8.38 -3.50 3.73
C ALA A 140 7.62 -3.54 2.41
N LEU A 141 7.91 -2.57 1.55
CA LEU A 141 7.30 -2.42 0.24
C LEU A 141 8.39 -2.36 -0.82
N ARG A 142 8.10 -2.87 -2.00
CA ARG A 142 9.02 -2.87 -3.14
C ARG A 142 8.29 -2.64 -4.44
N GLU A 143 8.72 -1.61 -5.17
CA GLU A 143 8.27 -1.34 -6.54
C GLU A 143 9.36 -1.72 -7.56
N GLY A 144 8.96 -2.43 -8.61
CA GLY A 144 9.86 -2.77 -9.70
C GLY A 144 11.07 -3.63 -9.28
N ARG A 145 12.28 -3.13 -9.56
CA ARG A 145 13.54 -3.80 -9.21
C ARG A 145 14.26 -3.14 -8.04
N ASP A 146 13.80 -1.99 -7.56
CA ASP A 146 14.49 -1.26 -6.51
C ASP A 146 14.50 -2.06 -5.20
N PRO A 147 15.52 -1.91 -4.33
CA PRO A 147 15.56 -2.59 -3.05
C PRO A 147 14.41 -2.18 -2.14
#